data_AF-A0A2G0YTZ3-F1
#
_entry.id   AF-A0A2G0YTZ3-F1
#
_cell.length_a   1.000
_cell.length_b   1.000
_cell.length_c   1.000
_cell.angle_alpha   90.00
_cell.angle_beta   90.00
_cell.angle_gamma   90.00
#
_symmetry.space_group_name_H-M   'P 1'
#
loop_
_entity.id
_entity.type
_entity.pdbx_description
1 polymer ?
#
loop_
_entity_poly.entity_id
_entity_poly.type
_entity_poly.pdbx_seq_one_letter_code
_entity_poly.pdbx_strand_id
1 'polypeptide(L)'
;MNHLEKELDETLNTLNIASRKLNSEELETLISTLTKKYFKTEKNVLDPVDFNEKHTEHNPDFWKEIPGRIKKNDLILLVFETSYRAWKLENAKDLALLIGETTGYPFWVTDHNLSFLVHLDDHDCVLWA
;
A
#
# COMPACT_ATOMS: atom_id res chain seq x y z
N MET A 1 14.86 -14.93 -1.52
CA MET A 1 14.16 -14.65 -2.79
C MET A 1 12.95 -13.84 -2.41
N ASN A 2 12.73 -12.67 -3.02
CA ASN A 2 11.51 -11.90 -2.78
C ASN A 2 10.43 -12.44 -3.70
N HIS A 3 9.53 -13.27 -3.16
CA HIS A 3 8.50 -13.91 -3.96
C HIS A 3 7.40 -12.90 -4.30
N LEU A 4 7.04 -12.08 -3.32
CA LEU A 4 5.98 -11.08 -3.45
C LEU A 4 6.33 -10.00 -4.49
N GLU A 5 7.57 -9.51 -4.45
CA GLU A 5 8.05 -8.52 -5.41
C GLU A 5 7.94 -9.02 -6.86
N LYS A 6 8.32 -10.28 -7.09
CA LYS A 6 8.24 -10.90 -8.42
C LYS A 6 6.79 -11.12 -8.86
N GLU A 7 5.96 -11.63 -7.97
CA GLU A 7 4.54 -11.86 -8.24
C GLU A 7 3.84 -10.55 -8.63
N LEU A 8 4.12 -9.46 -7.92
CA LEU A 8 3.56 -8.15 -8.25
C LEU A 8 4.08 -7.62 -9.58
N ASP A 9 5.38 -7.70 -9.83
CA ASP A 9 5.97 -7.26 -11.10
C ASP A 9 5.41 -8.10 -12.28
N GLU A 10 5.23 -9.41 -12.12
CA GLU A 10 4.64 -10.30 -13.13
C GLU A 10 3.15 -9.99 -13.38
N THR A 11 2.38 -9.73 -12.32
CA THR A 11 0.96 -9.38 -12.41
C THR A 11 0.76 -8.02 -13.09
N LEU A 12 1.55 -7.02 -12.71
CA LEU A 12 1.56 -5.70 -13.35
C LEU A 12 1.79 -5.79 -14.87
N ASN A 13 2.77 -6.61 -15.27
CA ASN A 13 3.08 -6.83 -16.68
C ASN A 13 1.96 -7.60 -17.41
N THR A 14 1.41 -8.64 -16.77
CA THR A 14 0.35 -9.48 -17.35
C THR A 14 -0.94 -8.70 -17.57
N LEU A 15 -1.30 -7.83 -16.62
CA LEU A 15 -2.48 -6.97 -16.70
C LEU A 15 -2.24 -5.69 -17.52
N ASN A 16 -1.02 -5.46 -18.01
CA ASN A 16 -0.61 -4.25 -18.73
C ASN A 16 -0.93 -2.97 -17.93
N ILE A 17 -0.72 -3.01 -16.62
CA ILE A 17 -0.95 -1.88 -15.72
C ILE A 17 0.27 -0.97 -15.75
N ALA A 18 0.05 0.30 -16.09
CA ALA A 18 1.08 1.31 -16.01
C ALA A 18 1.51 1.52 -14.54
N SER A 19 2.76 1.21 -14.25
CA SER A 19 3.32 1.32 -12.91
C SER A 19 4.76 1.76 -12.93
N ARG A 20 5.19 2.37 -11.82
CA ARG A 20 6.59 2.72 -11.59
C ARG A 20 7.00 2.32 -10.18
N LYS A 21 8.00 1.43 -10.11
CA LYS A 21 8.64 1.08 -8.85
C LYS A 21 9.45 2.24 -8.29
N LEU A 22 9.34 2.48 -6.98
CA LEU A 22 10.17 3.48 -6.29
C LEU A 22 11.58 2.93 -6.14
N ASN A 23 12.58 3.80 -6.31
CA ASN A 23 13.96 3.48 -5.93
C ASN A 23 14.15 3.59 -4.41
N SER A 24 15.32 3.19 -3.91
CA SER A 24 15.61 3.19 -2.47
C SER A 24 15.51 4.57 -1.81
N GLU A 25 15.98 5.63 -2.48
CA GLU A 25 15.96 7.00 -1.95
C GLU A 25 14.53 7.55 -1.85
N GLU A 26 13.72 7.31 -2.88
CA GLU A 26 12.30 7.65 -2.87
C GLU A 26 11.55 6.90 -1.77
N LEU A 27 11.87 5.62 -1.58
CA LEU A 27 11.24 4.76 -0.60
C LEU A 27 11.59 5.18 0.84
N GLU A 28 12.86 5.46 1.12
CA GLU A 28 13.31 5.95 2.42
C GLU A 28 12.66 7.29 2.75
N THR A 29 12.59 8.20 1.77
CA THR A 29 11.93 9.49 1.92
C THR A 29 10.42 9.31 2.19
N LEU A 30 9.77 8.41 1.48
CA LEU A 30 8.35 8.09 1.67
C LEU A 30 8.09 7.54 3.07
N ILE A 31 8.83 6.53 3.51
CA ILE A 31 8.68 5.92 4.85
C ILE A 31 8.93 6.95 5.96
N SER A 32 9.98 7.78 5.83
CA SER A 32 10.25 8.84 6.79
C SER A 32 9.10 9.86 6.86
N THR A 33 8.53 10.23 5.72
CA THR A 33 7.44 11.20 5.68
C THR A 33 6.14 10.61 6.22
N LEU A 34 5.85 9.34 5.92
CA LEU A 34 4.70 8.62 6.45
C LEU A 34 4.77 8.51 7.97
N THR A 35 5.91 8.08 8.52
CA THR A 35 6.07 7.92 9.97
C THR A 35 5.96 9.24 10.74
N LYS A 36 6.46 10.33 10.18
CA LYS A 36 6.26 11.68 10.73
C LYS A 36 4.80 12.13 10.78
N LYS A 37 4.00 11.74 9.78
CA LYS A 37 2.63 12.24 9.63
C LYS A 37 1.60 11.38 10.36
N TYR A 38 1.72 10.05 10.25
CA TYR A 38 0.67 9.12 10.64
C TYR A 38 0.97 8.28 11.89
N PHE A 39 2.23 8.29 12.36
CA PHE A 39 2.67 7.38 13.42
C PHE A 39 3.11 8.18 14.66
N LYS A 40 3.03 7.53 15.83
CA LYS A 40 3.46 8.05 17.13
C LYS A 40 4.97 8.17 17.24
N THR A 41 5.69 7.35 16.47
CA THR A 41 7.14 7.26 16.53
C THR A 41 7.70 7.16 15.13
N GLU A 42 8.70 7.97 14.84
CA GLU A 42 9.47 7.88 13.60
C GLU A 42 10.33 6.60 13.62
N LYS A 43 9.95 5.62 12.80
CA LYS A 43 10.64 4.34 12.64
C LYS A 43 10.88 4.05 11.16
N ASN A 44 11.84 3.18 10.88
CA ASN A 44 12.10 2.71 9.52
C ASN A 44 11.15 1.57 9.09
N VAL A 45 10.27 1.14 10.00
CA VAL A 45 9.25 0.11 9.76
C VAL A 45 7.90 0.70 10.12
N LEU A 46 6.97 0.62 9.18
CA LEU A 46 5.57 0.99 9.37
C LEU A 46 4.91 -0.08 10.24
N ASP A 47 4.59 0.27 11.48
CA ASP A 47 3.87 -0.59 12.43
C ASP A 47 2.44 -0.07 12.63
N PRO A 48 1.40 -0.83 12.25
CA PRO A 48 0.01 -0.42 12.42
C PRO A 48 -0.42 -0.21 13.88
N VAL A 49 0.33 -0.74 14.86
CA VAL A 49 0.11 -0.50 16.28
C VAL A 49 0.47 0.94 16.66
N ASP A 50 1.46 1.53 15.98
CA ASP A 50 1.98 2.88 16.25
C ASP A 50 1.17 3.99 15.57
N PHE A 51 0.05 3.70 14.90
CA PHE A 51 -0.82 4.72 14.33
C PHE A 51 -1.31 5.75 15.38
N ASN A 52 -1.26 7.03 15.02
CA ASN A 52 -1.73 8.14 15.87
C ASN A 52 -3.25 8.08 16.06
N GLU A 53 -3.98 8.18 14.95
CA GLU A 53 -5.43 8.08 14.87
C GLU A 53 -5.76 7.02 13.82
N LYS A 54 -6.59 6.05 14.17
CA LYS A 54 -7.00 4.99 13.25
C LYS A 54 -8.48 4.71 13.37
N HIS A 55 -9.13 4.64 12.22
CA HIS A 55 -10.38 3.93 12.08
C HIS A 55 -10.06 2.50 11.67
N THR A 56 -10.50 1.53 12.46
CA THR A 56 -10.34 0.11 12.14
C THR A 56 -11.68 -0.49 11.77
N GLU A 57 -11.73 -1.18 10.64
CA GLU A 57 -12.88 -1.94 10.17
C GLU A 57 -12.44 -3.34 9.77
N HIS A 58 -13.27 -4.35 10.00
CA HIS A 58 -13.04 -5.69 9.47
C HIS A 58 -13.76 -5.82 8.13
N ASN A 59 -13.02 -5.95 7.04
CA ASN A 59 -13.57 -6.03 5.69
C ASN A 59 -12.71 -6.95 4.77
N PRO A 60 -13.09 -8.24 4.63
CA PRO A 60 -12.37 -9.19 3.78
C PRO A 60 -12.49 -8.88 2.27
N ASP A 61 -13.47 -8.07 1.87
CA ASP A 61 -13.70 -7.67 0.49
C ASP A 61 -13.18 -6.25 0.20
N PHE A 62 -12.37 -5.66 1.09
CA PHE A 62 -11.92 -4.27 0.98
C PHE A 62 -11.27 -3.96 -0.38
N TRP A 63 -10.49 -4.88 -0.93
CA TRP A 63 -9.83 -4.71 -2.22
C TRP A 63 -10.82 -4.47 -3.38
N LYS A 64 -12.00 -5.10 -3.35
CA LYS A 64 -13.08 -4.88 -4.33
C LYS A 64 -13.69 -3.49 -4.19
N GLU A 65 -13.67 -2.94 -2.98
CA GLU A 65 -14.25 -1.64 -2.65
C GLU A 65 -13.28 -0.47 -2.87
N ILE A 66 -11.97 -0.72 -3.05
CA ILE A 66 -10.94 0.29 -3.30
C ILE A 66 -11.38 1.32 -4.36
N PRO A 67 -11.89 0.95 -5.55
CA PRO A 67 -12.29 1.93 -6.57
C PRO A 67 -13.50 2.77 -6.15
N GLY A 68 -14.31 2.26 -5.21
CA GLY A 68 -15.45 2.92 -4.61
C GLY A 68 -15.05 3.93 -3.53
N ARG A 69 -14.08 3.56 -2.68
CA ARG A 69 -13.65 4.32 -1.49
C ARG A 69 -12.52 5.29 -1.78
N ILE A 70 -11.54 4.88 -2.58
CA ILE A 70 -10.37 5.69 -2.95
C ILE A 70 -10.64 6.32 -4.32
N LYS A 71 -10.98 7.61 -4.33
CA LYS A 71 -11.19 8.40 -5.56
C LYS A 71 -9.95 9.19 -6.01
N LYS A 72 -8.80 8.87 -5.43
CA LYS A 72 -7.52 9.51 -5.74
C LYS A 72 -6.82 8.80 -6.89
N ASN A 73 -6.02 9.57 -7.61
CA ASN A 73 -5.07 9.08 -8.60
C ASN A 73 -3.66 9.12 -8.00
N ASP A 74 -2.68 8.62 -8.75
CA ASP A 74 -1.27 8.60 -8.35
C ASP A 74 -1.09 7.91 -6.98
N LEU A 75 -1.62 6.70 -6.91
CA LEU A 75 -1.57 5.87 -5.72
C LEU A 75 -0.20 5.23 -5.57
N ILE A 76 0.21 5.04 -4.33
CA ILE A 76 1.43 4.33 -3.97
C ILE A 76 1.01 3.11 -3.17
N LEU A 77 1.26 1.93 -3.73
CA LEU A 77 1.17 0.66 -3.03
C LEU A 77 2.52 0.39 -2.36
N LEU A 78 2.53 0.09 -1.06
CA LEU A 78 3.72 -0.39 -0.35
C LEU A 78 3.45 -1.77 0.25
N VAL A 79 4.43 -2.65 0.14
CA VAL A 79 4.39 -4.00 0.73
C VAL A 79 5.67 -4.28 1.47
N PHE A 80 5.59 -5.20 2.44
CA PHE A 80 6.74 -5.64 3.22
C PHE A 80 6.82 -7.17 3.22
N GLU A 81 7.93 -7.71 2.72
CA GLU A 81 8.25 -9.15 2.81
C GLU A 81 9.52 -9.34 3.66
N THR A 82 10.67 -8.97 3.10
CA THR A 82 11.96 -8.87 3.83
C THR A 82 12.46 -7.44 3.93
N SER A 83 11.99 -6.57 3.02
CA SER A 83 12.26 -5.15 2.96
C SER A 83 11.07 -4.48 2.25
N TYR A 84 10.90 -3.18 2.47
CA TYR A 84 9.85 -2.43 1.79
C TYR A 84 10.07 -2.39 0.28
N ARG A 85 8.97 -2.51 -0.45
CA ARG A 85 8.88 -2.21 -1.88
C ARG A 85 7.64 -1.38 -2.11
N ALA A 86 7.71 -0.50 -3.11
CA ALA A 86 6.58 0.35 -3.44
C ALA A 86 6.47 0.58 -4.94
N TRP A 87 5.23 0.70 -5.41
CA TRP A 87 4.88 0.99 -6.79
C TRP A 87 3.90 2.15 -6.85
N LYS A 88 4.16 3.10 -7.75
CA LYS A 88 3.20 4.11 -8.18
C LYS A 88 2.26 3.48 -9.20
N LEU A 89 0.98 3.72 -9.02
CA LEU A 89 -0.13 3.26 -9.86
C LEU A 89 -0.99 4.47 -10.22
N GLU A 90 -1.54 4.50 -11.43
CA GLU A 90 -2.28 5.67 -11.91
C GLU A 90 -3.60 5.89 -11.15
N ASN A 91 -4.30 4.81 -10.79
CA ASN A 91 -5.64 4.91 -10.24
C ASN A 91 -6.03 3.71 -9.34
N ALA A 92 -7.14 3.88 -8.62
CA ALA A 92 -7.68 2.88 -7.70
C ALA A 92 -8.20 1.59 -8.36
N LYS A 93 -8.59 1.63 -9.64
CA LYS A 93 -9.04 0.41 -10.35
C LYS A 93 -7.87 -0.52 -10.62
N ASP A 94 -6.76 0.04 -11.08
CA ASP A 94 -5.54 -0.73 -11.35
C ASP A 94 -5.00 -1.33 -10.07
N LEU A 95 -5.03 -0.57 -8.96
CA LEU A 95 -4.70 -1.09 -7.64
C LEU A 95 -5.62 -2.26 -7.25
N ALA A 96 -6.93 -2.13 -7.38
CA ALA A 96 -7.87 -3.19 -7.03
C ALA A 96 -7.69 -4.45 -7.88
N LEU A 97 -7.41 -4.29 -9.17
CA LEU A 97 -7.10 -5.40 -10.08
C LEU A 97 -5.79 -6.09 -9.68
N LEU A 98 -4.75 -5.31 -9.38
CA LEU A 98 -3.47 -5.85 -8.95
C LEU A 98 -3.61 -6.68 -7.67
N ILE A 99 -4.25 -6.13 -6.63
CA ILE A 99 -4.46 -6.84 -5.36
C ILE A 99 -5.37 -8.05 -5.53
N GLY A 100 -6.38 -7.98 -6.40
CA GLY A 100 -7.31 -9.09 -6.63
C GLY A 100 -6.69 -10.31 -7.33
N GLU A 101 -5.61 -10.10 -8.08
CA GLU A 101 -4.90 -11.16 -8.82
C GLU A 101 -3.66 -11.68 -8.07
N THR A 102 -3.31 -11.07 -6.94
CA THR A 102 -2.16 -11.48 -6.13
C THR A 102 -2.58 -12.18 -4.83
N THR A 103 -1.65 -12.93 -4.25
CA THR A 103 -1.87 -13.76 -3.06
C THR A 103 -2.02 -12.86 -1.84
N GLY A 104 -3.09 -12.97 -1.04
CA GLY A 104 -3.37 -12.07 0.09
C GLY A 104 -2.16 -11.80 1.02
N TYR A 105 -1.63 -10.58 0.95
CA TYR A 105 -0.55 -10.07 1.81
C TYR A 105 -0.96 -8.75 2.47
N PRO A 106 -0.39 -8.41 3.64
CA PRO A 106 -0.55 -7.09 4.21
C PRO A 106 0.06 -6.02 3.31
N PHE A 107 -0.66 -4.92 3.11
CA PHE A 107 -0.18 -3.81 2.29
C PHE A 107 -0.59 -2.45 2.83
N TRP A 108 0.07 -1.43 2.31
CA TRP A 108 -0.21 -0.03 2.58
C TRP A 108 -0.56 0.69 1.29
N VAL A 109 -1.49 1.63 1.37
CA VAL A 109 -1.89 2.49 0.25
C VAL A 109 -1.92 3.94 0.70
N THR A 110 -1.35 4.82 -0.12
CA THR A 110 -1.46 6.26 0.04
C THR A 110 -1.53 6.92 -1.34
N ASP A 111 -1.87 8.20 -1.44
CA ASP A 111 -1.67 8.99 -2.65
C ASP A 111 -0.35 9.76 -2.60
N HIS A 112 0.06 10.32 -3.74
CA HIS A 112 1.29 11.11 -3.82
C HIS A 112 1.41 12.24 -2.79
N ASN A 113 0.30 12.89 -2.40
CA ASN A 113 0.30 13.99 -1.43
C ASN A 113 0.20 13.52 0.03
N LEU A 114 0.19 12.19 0.25
CA LEU A 114 -0.03 11.58 1.55
C LEU A 114 -1.27 12.16 2.21
N SER A 115 -2.38 12.27 1.49
CA SER A 115 -3.65 12.80 2.00
C SER A 115 -4.40 11.77 2.85
N PHE A 116 -4.10 10.49 2.67
CA PHE A 116 -4.60 9.38 3.46
C PHE A 116 -3.51 8.30 3.60
N LEU A 117 -3.66 7.42 4.58
CA LEU A 117 -2.90 6.17 4.67
C LEU A 117 -3.83 5.02 5.06
N VAL A 118 -3.87 4.00 4.22
CA VAL A 118 -4.63 2.76 4.47
C VAL A 118 -3.67 1.61 4.67
N HIS A 119 -3.95 0.78 5.68
CA HIS A 119 -3.34 -0.54 5.84
C HIS A 119 -4.41 -1.60 5.72
N LEU A 120 -4.12 -2.69 5.00
CA LEU A 120 -4.83 -3.95 5.14
C LEU A 120 -3.87 -4.95 5.79
N ASP A 121 -4.27 -5.58 6.89
CA ASP A 121 -3.50 -6.63 7.55
C ASP A 121 -3.89 -8.05 7.10
N ASP A 122 -3.24 -9.07 7.65
CA ASP A 122 -3.47 -10.49 7.36
C ASP A 122 -4.73 -11.07 8.03
N HIS A 123 -5.47 -10.25 8.77
CA HIS A 123 -6.71 -10.58 9.45
C HIS A 123 -7.93 -9.85 8.86
N ASP A 124 -7.82 -9.43 7.60
CA ASP A 124 -8.86 -8.69 6.89
C ASP A 124 -9.28 -7.40 7.60
N CYS A 125 -8.42 -6.84 8.46
CA CYS A 125 -8.66 -5.59 9.14
C CYS A 125 -8.02 -4.44 8.35
N VAL A 126 -8.85 -3.44 8.06
CA VAL A 126 -8.45 -2.21 7.38
C VAL A 126 -8.25 -1.13 8.42
N LEU A 127 -7.08 -0.50 8.41
CA LEU A 127 -6.79 0.67 9.24
C LEU A 127 -6.68 1.90 8.33
N TRP A 128 -7.44 2.95 8.65
CA TRP A 128 -7.48 4.21 7.92
C TRP A 128 -7.03 5.37 8.79
N ALA A 129 -6.16 6.22 8.23
CA ALA A 129 -5.76 7.53 8.77
C ALA A 129 -5.72 8.61 7.68
#